data_AF-A0A820AMC9-F1
#
_entry.id   AF-A0A820AMC9-F1
#
_cell.length_a   1.000
_cell.length_b   1.000
_cell.length_c   1.000
_cell.angle_alpha   90.00
_cell.angle_beta   90.00
_cell.angle_gamma   90.00
#
_symmetry.space_group_name_H-M   'P 1'
#
loop_
_entity.id
_entity.type
_entity.pdbx_description
1 polymer ?
#
loop_
_entity_poly.entity_id
_entity_poly.type
_entity_poly.pdbx_seq_one_letter_code
_entity_poly.pdbx_strand_id
1 'polypeptide(L)'
;ISDCAVVVLSESVGKHDRNVYELCGEAMSNEERAVVFTKVLGKSITYEQKSLEDFYKTITARGITHSMAYNFTFPAPKDASNAVTPEISIIIGRPLHTVEEWLKENIKAFQ
;
A
#
# COMPACT_ATOMS: atom_id res chain seq x y z
N ILE A 1 -5.60 4.26 -7.34
CA ILE A 1 -5.32 5.70 -7.57
C ILE A 1 -5.74 6.13 -8.97
N SER A 2 -5.22 5.49 -10.05
CA SER A 2 -5.54 5.89 -11.44
C SER A 2 -7.04 5.94 -11.73
N ASP A 3 -7.80 4.92 -11.35
CA ASP A 3 -9.25 4.87 -11.62
C ASP A 3 -10.03 6.01 -10.96
N CYS A 4 -9.72 6.33 -9.70
CA CYS A 4 -10.33 7.47 -9.01
C CYS A 4 -10.00 8.79 -9.71
N ALA A 5 -8.74 8.96 -10.13
CA ALA A 5 -8.34 10.17 -10.86
C ALA A 5 -9.08 10.29 -12.20
N VAL A 6 -9.25 9.17 -12.93
CA VAL A 6 -9.99 9.14 -14.19
C VAL A 6 -11.44 9.57 -13.96
N VAL A 7 -12.13 9.04 -12.95
CA VAL A 7 -13.51 9.45 -12.65
C VAL A 7 -13.59 10.93 -12.30
N VAL A 8 -12.80 11.38 -11.31
CA VAL A 8 -12.84 12.76 -10.81
C VAL A 8 -12.54 13.79 -11.90
N LEU A 9 -11.63 13.47 -12.83
CA LEU A 9 -11.27 14.35 -13.93
C LEU A 9 -12.23 14.29 -15.13
N SER A 10 -13.03 13.23 -15.26
CA SER A 10 -13.95 13.03 -16.39
C SER A 10 -15.38 13.48 -16.08
N GLU A 11 -15.77 13.50 -14.80
CA GLU A 11 -17.10 13.94 -14.37
C GLU A 11 -17.16 15.47 -14.19
N SER A 12 -18.38 16.00 -13.97
CA SER A 12 -18.59 17.43 -13.75
C SER A 12 -17.78 17.93 -12.55
N VAL A 13 -17.08 19.05 -12.72
CA VAL A 13 -16.35 19.74 -11.64
C VAL A 13 -17.25 19.95 -10.43
N GLY A 14 -18.51 20.35 -10.62
CA GLY A 14 -19.44 20.58 -9.51
C GLY A 14 -19.72 19.34 -8.63
N LYS A 15 -19.44 18.12 -9.12
CA LYS A 15 -19.59 16.88 -8.36
C LYS A 15 -18.41 16.62 -7.42
N HIS A 16 -17.21 17.08 -7.77
CA HIS A 16 -15.96 16.78 -7.06
C HIS A 16 -15.24 18.00 -6.50
N ASP A 17 -15.71 19.22 -6.80
CA ASP A 17 -15.06 20.46 -6.39
C ASP A 17 -14.87 20.52 -4.87
N ARG A 18 -13.65 20.87 -4.46
CA ARG A 18 -13.24 21.01 -3.05
C ARG A 18 -13.46 19.78 -2.18
N ASN A 19 -13.57 18.59 -2.76
CA ASN A 19 -13.61 17.33 -2.03
C ASN A 19 -12.23 16.68 -1.93
N VAL A 20 -12.01 15.97 -0.83
CA VAL A 20 -10.80 15.15 -0.60
C VAL A 20 -11.25 13.69 -0.51
N TYR A 21 -10.58 12.82 -1.27
CA TYR A 21 -10.82 11.38 -1.27
C TYR A 21 -9.59 10.65 -0.73
N GLU A 22 -9.73 10.02 0.43
CA GLU A 22 -8.72 9.08 0.93
C GLU A 22 -8.77 7.79 0.12
N LEU A 23 -7.61 7.17 -0.12
CA LEU A 23 -7.49 6.02 -1.01
C LEU A 23 -6.75 4.88 -0.32
N CYS A 24 -7.49 3.97 0.31
CA CYS A 24 -6.96 2.72 0.83
C CYS A 24 -7.83 1.53 0.37
N GLY A 25 -7.22 0.59 -0.37
CA GLY A 25 -7.91 -0.55 -0.96
C GLY A 25 -8.10 -1.72 0.00
N GLU A 26 -7.05 -2.01 0.78
CA GLU A 26 -7.01 -3.12 1.72
C GLU A 26 -5.98 -2.77 2.80
N ALA A 27 -6.31 -3.09 4.04
CA ALA A 27 -5.40 -2.96 5.17
C ALA A 27 -4.96 -4.35 5.60
N MET A 28 -3.66 -4.50 5.87
CA MET A 28 -3.10 -5.76 6.32
C MET A 28 -1.80 -5.53 7.09
N SER A 29 -1.54 -6.40 8.07
CA SER A 29 -0.28 -6.46 8.78
C SER A 29 0.85 -6.93 7.85
N ASN A 30 2.10 -6.71 8.27
CA ASN A 30 3.25 -7.23 7.52
C ASN A 30 3.29 -8.78 7.51
N GLU A 31 2.80 -9.45 8.56
CA GLU A 31 2.65 -10.91 8.60
C GLU A 31 1.60 -11.39 7.58
N GLU A 32 0.43 -10.76 7.53
CA GLU A 32 -0.61 -11.08 6.55
C GLU A 32 -0.10 -10.88 5.12
N ARG A 33 0.66 -9.79 4.90
CA ARG A 33 1.32 -9.54 3.62
C ARG A 33 2.31 -10.65 3.25
N ALA A 34 3.11 -11.13 4.21
CA ALA A 34 4.04 -12.25 3.98
C ALA A 34 3.29 -13.55 3.61
N VAL A 35 2.13 -13.80 4.22
CA VAL A 35 1.25 -14.94 3.87
C VAL A 35 0.72 -14.81 2.44
N VAL A 36 0.22 -13.64 2.04
CA VAL A 36 -0.27 -13.39 0.66
C VAL A 36 0.85 -13.60 -0.35
N PHE A 37 2.04 -13.04 -0.09
CA PHE A 37 3.20 -13.22 -0.96
C PHE A 37 3.65 -14.69 -1.05
N THR A 38 3.68 -15.40 0.09
CA THR A 38 4.01 -16.83 0.11
C THR A 38 3.03 -17.63 -0.75
N LYS A 39 1.74 -17.37 -0.61
CA LYS A 39 0.67 -18.03 -1.37
C LYS A 39 0.79 -17.79 -2.87
N VAL A 40 1.00 -16.54 -3.29
CA VAL A 40 1.02 -16.18 -4.73
C VAL A 40 2.33 -16.57 -5.40
N LEU A 41 3.47 -16.41 -4.72
CA LEU A 41 4.80 -16.67 -5.30
C LEU A 41 5.27 -18.11 -5.14
N GLY A 42 4.61 -18.91 -4.30
CA GLY A 42 5.02 -20.29 -4.01
C GLY A 42 6.39 -20.40 -3.33
N LYS A 43 6.87 -19.31 -2.71
CA LYS A 43 8.16 -19.22 -1.99
C LYS A 43 7.87 -19.03 -0.50
N SER A 44 8.66 -19.63 0.38
CA SER A 44 8.55 -19.37 1.82
C SER A 44 9.02 -17.95 2.13
N ILE A 45 8.10 -17.07 2.53
CA ILE A 45 8.38 -15.67 2.87
C ILE A 45 7.85 -15.40 4.28
N THR A 46 8.72 -14.92 5.16
CA THR A 46 8.40 -14.59 6.54
C THR A 46 8.69 -13.11 6.82
N TYR A 47 7.84 -12.47 7.61
CA TYR A 47 8.13 -11.14 8.14
C TYR A 47 9.01 -11.25 9.41
N GLU A 48 10.00 -10.38 9.50
CA GLU A 48 10.85 -10.21 10.67
C GLU A 48 10.87 -8.72 11.06
N GLN A 49 10.34 -8.42 12.25
CA GLN A 49 10.35 -7.06 12.77
C GLN A 49 11.74 -6.70 13.29
N LYS A 50 12.35 -5.68 12.70
CA LYS A 50 13.62 -5.10 13.18
C LYS A 50 13.38 -4.01 14.20
N SER A 51 14.39 -3.75 15.05
CA SER A 51 14.42 -2.54 15.86
C SER A 51 14.40 -1.29 14.97
N LEU A 52 13.90 -0.17 15.49
CA LEU A 52 13.88 1.10 14.74
C LEU A 52 15.28 1.52 14.30
N GLU A 53 16.27 1.31 15.17
CA GLU A 53 17.67 1.62 14.90
C GLU A 53 18.24 0.77 13.77
N ASP A 54 18.01 -0.54 13.80
CA ASP A 54 18.50 -1.46 12.76
C ASP A 54 17.80 -1.23 11.42
N PHE A 55 16.50 -0.95 11.45
CA PHE A 55 15.75 -0.57 10.25
C PHE A 55 16.32 0.71 9.63
N TYR A 56 16.48 1.76 10.43
CA TYR A 56 17.06 3.04 10.00
C TYR A 56 18.48 2.89 9.42
N LYS A 57 19.36 2.14 10.10
CA LYS A 57 20.71 1.82 9.60
C LYS A 57 20.66 1.04 8.29
N THR A 58 19.76 0.06 8.18
CA THR A 58 19.62 -0.78 6.98
C THR A 58 19.24 0.05 5.75
N ILE A 59 18.24 0.94 5.87
CA ILE A 59 17.74 1.71 4.72
C ILE A 59 18.68 2.86 4.34
N THR A 60 19.35 3.49 5.32
CA THR A 60 20.36 4.53 5.04
C THR A 60 21.60 3.94 4.35
N ALA A 61 22.03 2.74 4.73
CA ALA A 61 23.10 2.01 4.04
C ALA A 61 22.77 1.69 2.57
N ARG A 62 21.48 1.69 2.20
CA ARG A 62 20.99 1.51 0.82
C ARG A 62 20.83 2.83 0.05
N GLY A 63 21.32 3.94 0.61
CA GLY A 63 21.30 5.26 -0.04
C GLY A 63 20.03 6.07 0.18
N ILE A 64 19.10 5.61 1.03
CA ILE A 64 17.95 6.42 1.43
C ILE A 64 18.42 7.58 2.30
N THR A 65 18.00 8.80 1.97
CA THR A 65 18.40 10.00 2.72
C THR A 65 17.92 9.93 4.17
N HIS A 66 18.65 10.59 5.07
CA HIS A 66 18.30 10.68 6.50
C HIS A 66 16.82 11.03 6.73
N SER A 67 16.33 12.08 6.05
CA SER A 67 14.95 12.57 6.21
C SER A 67 13.91 11.51 5.87
N MET A 68 14.08 10.81 4.74
CA MET A 68 13.18 9.73 4.33
C MET A 68 13.29 8.53 5.27
N ALA A 69 14.51 8.16 5.65
CA ALA A 69 14.77 7.03 6.52
C ALA A 69 14.12 7.22 7.90
N TYR A 70 14.27 8.41 8.49
CA TYR A 70 13.61 8.76 9.74
C TYR A 70 12.09 8.69 9.62
N ASN A 71 11.52 9.27 8.55
CA ASN A 71 10.07 9.22 8.32
C ASN A 71 9.54 7.79 8.19
N PHE A 72 10.30 6.85 7.61
CA PHE A 72 9.90 5.45 7.51
C PHE A 72 9.91 4.69 8.84
N THR A 73 10.63 5.15 9.86
CA THR A 73 10.60 4.52 11.19
C THR A 73 9.25 4.62 11.90
N PHE A 74 8.41 5.58 11.50
CA PHE A 74 7.08 5.76 12.09
C PHE A 74 6.04 4.75 11.55
N PRO A 75 5.86 4.59 10.22
CA PRO A 75 4.83 3.71 9.68
C PRO A 75 5.28 2.26 9.47
N ALA A 76 6.53 2.02 9.04
CA ALA A 76 6.97 0.71 8.57
C ALA A 76 6.99 -0.41 9.64
N PRO A 77 7.35 -0.16 10.91
CA PRO A 77 7.41 -1.21 11.93
C PRO A 77 6.11 -1.40 12.73
N LYS A 78 5.06 -0.63 12.46
CA LYS A 78 3.85 -0.57 13.32
C LYS A 78 2.54 -0.96 12.62
N ASP A 79 2.60 -1.53 11.41
CA ASP A 79 1.42 -1.78 10.57
C ASP A 79 0.52 -0.53 10.50
N ALA A 80 1.14 0.64 10.32
CA ALA A 80 0.47 1.91 10.48
C ALA A 80 -0.41 2.23 9.27
N SER A 81 -1.58 1.59 9.20
CA SER A 81 -2.85 2.10 8.68
C SER A 81 -3.82 0.94 8.53
N ASN A 82 -4.76 0.80 9.47
CA ASN A 82 -5.86 -0.15 9.38
C ASN A 82 -7.12 0.45 8.71
N ALA A 83 -7.06 1.71 8.29
CA ALA A 83 -8.20 2.38 7.69
C ALA A 83 -8.29 2.00 6.21
N VAL A 84 -9.23 1.13 5.88
CA VAL A 84 -9.69 0.90 4.50
C VAL A 84 -10.67 2.01 4.14
N THR A 85 -10.70 2.44 2.88
CA THR A 85 -11.66 3.43 2.38
C THR A 85 -12.64 2.76 1.40
N PRO A 86 -13.57 1.91 1.87
CA PRO A 86 -14.46 1.15 0.99
C PRO A 86 -15.36 2.06 0.14
N GLU A 87 -15.64 3.27 0.59
CA GLU A 87 -16.48 4.27 -0.10
C GLU A 87 -15.90 4.66 -1.46
N ILE A 88 -14.58 4.48 -1.67
CA ILE A 88 -13.98 4.79 -2.96
C ILE A 88 -14.54 3.90 -4.08
N SER A 89 -15.06 2.71 -3.75
CA SER A 89 -15.77 1.83 -4.70
C SER A 89 -17.00 2.50 -5.32
N ILE A 90 -17.65 3.43 -4.60
CA ILE A 90 -18.78 4.23 -5.08
C ILE A 90 -18.31 5.22 -6.15
N ILE A 91 -17.14 5.86 -5.92
CA ILE A 91 -16.57 6.80 -6.88
C ILE A 91 -16.11 6.06 -8.14
N ILE A 92 -15.35 4.97 -8.00
CA ILE A 92 -14.80 4.25 -9.16
C ILE A 92 -15.80 3.31 -9.86
N GLY A 93 -16.98 3.09 -9.27
CA GLY A 93 -18.04 2.27 -9.85
C GLY A 93 -17.75 0.77 -9.93
N ARG A 94 -16.81 0.26 -9.11
CA ARG A 94 -16.41 -1.16 -9.08
C ARG A 94 -15.84 -1.57 -7.71
N PRO A 95 -15.78 -2.87 -7.39
CA PRO A 95 -15.08 -3.38 -6.21
C PRO A 95 -13.59 -3.00 -6.22
N LEU A 96 -13.01 -2.87 -5.02
CA LEU A 96 -11.57 -2.62 -4.84
C LEU A 96 -10.78 -3.91 -5.10
N HIS A 97 -9.58 -3.77 -5.64
CA HIS A 97 -8.67 -4.90 -5.77
C HIS A 97 -8.03 -5.22 -4.43
N THR A 98 -7.93 -6.52 -4.15
CA THR A 98 -7.08 -7.06 -3.09
C THR A 98 -5.60 -7.02 -3.50
N VAL A 99 -4.72 -7.06 -2.51
CA VAL A 99 -3.28 -7.22 -2.73
C VAL A 99 -2.97 -8.54 -3.44
N GLU A 100 -3.74 -9.61 -3.17
CA GLU A 100 -3.57 -10.89 -3.85
C GLU A 100 -3.86 -10.79 -5.36
N GLU A 101 -4.95 -10.15 -5.75
CA GLU A 101 -5.29 -9.91 -7.16
C GLU A 101 -4.23 -9.06 -7.85
N TRP A 102 -3.84 -7.94 -7.22
CA TRP A 102 -2.78 -7.08 -7.74
C TRP A 102 -1.46 -7.84 -7.90
N LEU A 103 -1.07 -8.67 -6.93
CA LEU A 103 0.17 -9.42 -6.99
C LEU A 103 0.15 -10.48 -8.10
N LYS A 104 -1.00 -11.13 -8.35
CA LYS A 104 -1.15 -12.08 -9.47
C LYS A 104 -1.00 -11.38 -10.82
N GLU A 105 -1.58 -10.19 -10.97
CA GLU A 105 -1.46 -9.39 -12.20
C GLU A 105 -0.01 -8.91 -12.44
N ASN A 106 0.75 -8.70 -11.37
CA ASN A 106 2.10 -8.11 -11.40
C ASN A 106 3.22 -9.12 -11.06
N ILE A 107 2.92 -10.42 -11.10
CA ILE A 107 3.83 -11.48 -10.59
C ILE A 107 5.23 -11.44 -11.20
N LYS A 108 5.36 -11.01 -12.46
CA LYS A 108 6.64 -10.92 -13.18
C LYS A 108 7.65 -9.97 -12.51
N ALA A 109 7.19 -8.99 -11.75
CA ALA A 109 8.07 -8.08 -11.01
C ALA A 109 8.72 -8.73 -9.77
N PHE A 110 8.28 -9.92 -9.38
CA PHE A 110 8.66 -10.62 -8.15
C PHE A 110 9.27 -12.02 -8.38
N GLN A 111 9.46 -12.41 -9.66
CA GLN A 111 10.12 -13.65 -10.06
C GLN A 111 11.62 -13.45 -10.21
#